data_AF-A0A918VIA0-F1
#
_entry.id   AF-A0A918VIA0-F1
#
_cell.length_a   1.000
_cell.length_b   1.000
_cell.length_c   1.000
_cell.angle_alpha   90.00
_cell.angle_beta   90.00
_cell.angle_gamma   90.00
#
_symmetry.space_group_name_H-M   'P 1'
#
loop_
_entity.id
_entity.type
_entity.pdbx_description
1 polymer ?
#
loop_
_entity_poly.entity_id
_entity_poly.type
_entity_poly.pdbx_seq_one_letter_code
_entity_poly.pdbx_strand_id
1 'polypeptide(L)'
;MTQLKFDAKVSASAQEALEPHVRPMYDQPGARRMAIIEFAAIERTEPAPGTEKEPSVKVRIVGLELPNREQEPAVREAQRFLHLQRTAHGTFDDDGQLELSDNTLRLTGGMLAYLETARLRAGLEHWREYAQRLMRGPDLTVTEMRHEMQALADGLTALLNTARNHDSED
;
A
#
# COMPACT_ATOMS: atom_id res chain seq x y z
N MET A 1 31.75 -2.80 7.07
CA MET A 1 30.43 -2.39 6.55
C MET A 1 29.38 -2.63 7.63
N THR A 2 28.37 -1.78 7.82
CA THR A 2 27.32 -2.05 8.82
C THR A 2 26.40 -3.15 8.32
N GLN A 3 26.17 -4.18 9.14
CA GLN A 3 25.33 -5.31 8.79
C GLN A 3 23.88 -5.11 9.25
N LEU A 4 22.91 -5.41 8.38
CA LEU A 4 21.50 -5.51 8.76
C LEU A 4 21.14 -6.98 8.98
N LYS A 5 20.58 -7.30 10.15
CA LYS A 5 20.23 -8.66 10.57
C LYS A 5 18.74 -8.75 10.90
N PHE A 6 18.03 -9.70 10.29
CA PHE A 6 16.64 -9.96 10.68
C PHE A 6 16.57 -10.76 11.99
N ASP A 7 15.66 -10.35 12.86
CA ASP A 7 15.26 -11.13 14.01
C ASP A 7 14.55 -12.41 13.56
N ALA A 8 14.79 -13.50 14.28
CA ALA A 8 14.13 -14.78 14.00
C ALA A 8 12.62 -14.75 14.30
N LYS A 9 12.16 -13.74 15.05
CA LYS A 9 10.75 -13.52 15.38
C LYS A 9 10.19 -12.42 14.51
N VAL A 10 8.91 -12.56 14.17
CA VAL A 10 8.08 -11.50 13.60
C VAL A 10 7.13 -10.95 14.67
N SER A 11 6.46 -9.83 14.42
CA SER A 11 5.38 -9.34 15.29
C SER A 11 4.19 -10.32 15.33
N ALA A 12 3.32 -10.20 16.33
CA ALA A 12 2.11 -11.02 16.42
C ALA A 12 1.20 -10.83 15.19
N SER A 13 1.01 -9.59 14.74
CA SER A 13 0.24 -9.26 13.54
C SER A 13 0.83 -9.90 12.27
N ALA A 14 2.15 -9.84 12.09
CA ALA A 14 2.82 -10.48 10.97
C ALA A 14 2.73 -12.02 11.05
N GLN A 15 2.71 -12.58 12.26
CA GLN A 15 2.51 -14.02 12.46
C GLN A 15 1.09 -14.46 12.07
N GLU A 16 0.08 -13.69 12.45
CA GLU A 16 -1.33 -13.92 12.09
C GLU A 16 -1.54 -13.89 10.57
N ALA A 17 -0.94 -12.91 9.88
CA ALA A 17 -1.00 -12.82 8.42
C ALA A 17 -0.40 -14.05 7.71
N LEU A 18 0.61 -14.70 8.31
CA LEU A 18 1.25 -15.88 7.76
C LEU A 18 0.49 -17.18 8.03
N GLU A 19 -0.35 -17.23 9.07
CA GLU A 19 -0.99 -18.47 9.55
C GLU A 19 -1.73 -19.25 8.44
N PRO A 20 -2.55 -18.62 7.57
CA PRO A 20 -3.24 -19.32 6.48
C PRO A 20 -2.30 -19.93 5.43
N HIS A 21 -1.05 -19.48 5.40
CA HIS A 21 -0.05 -19.90 4.40
C HIS A 21 0.91 -20.96 4.90
N VAL A 22 0.97 -21.23 6.23
CA VAL A 22 1.88 -22.19 6.84
C VAL A 22 1.69 -23.59 6.25
N ARG A 23 0.45 -24.10 6.24
CA ARG A 23 0.17 -25.45 5.76
C ARG A 23 0.46 -25.61 4.26
N PRO A 24 0.00 -24.72 3.37
CA PRO A 24 0.39 -24.75 1.96
C PRO A 24 1.90 -24.71 1.71
N MET A 25 2.67 -23.98 2.53
CA MET A 25 4.13 -23.95 2.41
C MET A 25 4.81 -25.23 2.91
N TYR A 26 4.27 -25.83 3.97
CA TYR A 26 4.74 -27.12 4.47
C TYR A 26 4.53 -28.24 3.43
N ASP A 27 3.34 -28.27 2.80
CA ASP A 27 2.96 -29.30 1.84
C ASP A 27 3.70 -29.17 0.50
N GLN A 28 4.25 -28.00 0.18
CA GLN A 28 4.96 -27.73 -1.08
C GLN A 28 6.38 -27.18 -0.81
N PRO A 29 7.35 -28.05 -0.47
CA PRO A 29 8.73 -27.64 -0.28
C PRO A 29 9.27 -26.89 -1.50
N GLY A 30 9.88 -25.72 -1.28
CA GLY A 30 10.37 -24.85 -2.34
C GLY A 30 9.34 -23.87 -2.91
N ALA A 31 8.08 -23.89 -2.43
CA ALA A 31 7.09 -22.88 -2.77
C ALA A 31 7.56 -21.48 -2.34
N ARG A 32 7.37 -20.52 -3.25
CA ARG A 32 7.67 -19.09 -3.00
C ARG A 32 6.38 -18.35 -2.72
N ARG A 33 6.44 -17.37 -1.82
CA ARG A 33 5.38 -16.41 -1.56
C ARG A 33 5.92 -15.00 -1.71
N MET A 34 5.07 -14.12 -2.22
CA MET A 34 5.33 -12.69 -2.27
C MET A 34 4.73 -12.05 -1.02
N ALA A 35 5.40 -11.05 -0.45
CA ALA A 35 4.88 -10.25 0.63
C ALA A 35 5.39 -8.81 0.50
N ILE A 36 4.61 -7.88 1.02
CA ILE A 36 5.03 -6.52 1.33
C ILE A 36 5.36 -6.50 2.83
N ILE A 37 6.55 -6.03 3.20
CA ILE A 37 7.02 -6.08 4.58
C ILE A 37 7.42 -4.68 5.07
N GLU A 38 7.09 -4.42 6.32
CA GLU A 38 7.63 -3.31 7.10
C GLU A 38 8.51 -3.88 8.22
N PHE A 39 9.70 -3.32 8.41
CA PHE A 39 10.60 -3.75 9.48
C PHE A 39 11.05 -2.57 10.35
N ALA A 40 11.18 -2.82 11.65
CA ALA A 40 11.63 -1.84 12.64
C ALA A 40 12.95 -2.28 13.27
N ALA A 41 13.83 -1.34 13.57
CA ALA A 41 15.05 -1.60 14.33
C ALA A 41 14.70 -2.00 15.77
N ILE A 42 15.30 -3.08 16.26
CA ILE A 42 15.08 -3.59 17.62
C ILE A 42 16.35 -3.60 18.47
N GLU A 43 17.53 -3.60 17.84
CA GLU A 43 18.82 -3.61 18.54
C GLU A 43 19.90 -3.00 17.64
N ARG A 44 20.81 -2.24 18.23
CA ARG A 44 22.01 -1.73 17.58
C ARG A 44 23.24 -2.26 18.31
N THR A 45 24.17 -2.85 17.58
CA THR A 45 25.45 -3.32 18.09
C THR A 45 26.55 -2.42 17.57
N GLU A 46 27.24 -1.74 18.50
CA GLU A 46 28.42 -0.94 18.23
C GLU A 46 29.65 -1.64 18.84
N PRO A 47 30.54 -2.20 18.02
CA PRO A 47 31.75 -2.88 18.49
C PRO A 47 32.70 -1.90 19.19
N ALA A 48 33.41 -2.39 20.22
CA ALA A 48 34.42 -1.60 20.89
C ALA A 48 35.62 -1.32 19.96
N PRO A 49 36.35 -0.20 20.15
CA PRO A 49 37.55 0.10 19.39
C PRO A 49 38.56 -1.05 19.45
N GLY A 50 39.07 -1.47 18.29
CA GLY A 50 40.03 -2.57 18.17
C GLY A 50 39.43 -3.98 18.13
N THR A 51 38.10 -4.12 18.12
CA THR A 51 37.46 -5.42 17.86
C THR A 51 37.23 -5.63 16.37
N GLU A 52 37.49 -6.85 15.86
CA GLU A 52 37.27 -7.21 14.46
C GLU A 52 35.78 -7.41 14.09
N LYS A 53 34.85 -7.02 14.96
CA LYS A 53 33.42 -7.14 14.69
C LYS A 53 32.94 -5.94 13.89
N GLU A 54 32.05 -6.19 12.94
CA GLU A 54 31.38 -5.11 12.22
C GLU A 54 30.18 -4.57 13.00
N PRO A 55 29.89 -3.26 12.93
CA PRO A 55 28.64 -2.70 13.43
C PRO A 55 27.43 -3.41 12.84
N SER A 56 26.38 -3.62 13.62
CA SER A 56 25.15 -4.23 13.11
C SER A 56 23.89 -3.64 13.69
N VAL A 57 22.82 -3.64 12.88
CA VAL A 57 21.46 -3.30 13.29
C VAL A 57 20.60 -4.53 13.11
N LYS A 58 19.92 -4.92 14.18
CA LYS A 58 18.92 -5.99 14.15
C LYS A 58 17.54 -5.39 13.92
N VAL A 59 16.80 -5.93 12.95
CA VAL A 59 15.45 -5.48 12.59
C VAL A 59 14.44 -6.60 12.75
N ARG A 60 13.20 -6.27 13.07
CA ARG A 60 12.06 -7.20 13.15
C ARG A 60 11.02 -6.80 12.13
N ILE A 61 10.42 -7.78 11.45
CA ILE A 61 9.22 -7.55 10.63
C ILE A 61 8.07 -7.20 11.56
N VAL A 62 7.53 -5.99 11.41
CA VAL A 62 6.44 -5.45 12.23
C VAL A 62 5.11 -5.39 11.49
N GLY A 63 5.17 -5.23 10.16
CA GLY A 63 4.02 -5.30 9.25
C GLY A 63 4.31 -6.30 8.12
N LEU A 64 3.30 -7.07 7.73
CA LEU A 64 3.42 -8.07 6.68
C LEU A 64 2.07 -8.26 6.01
N GLU A 65 2.02 -8.07 4.69
CA GLU A 65 0.83 -8.30 3.87
C GLU A 65 1.17 -9.21 2.70
N LEU A 66 0.32 -10.20 2.45
CA LEU A 66 0.46 -11.11 1.31
C LEU A 66 -0.59 -10.78 0.24
N PRO A 67 -0.19 -10.40 -0.98
CA PRO A 67 -1.15 -10.19 -2.05
C PRO A 67 -1.84 -11.50 -2.41
N ASN A 68 -3.12 -11.40 -2.74
CA ASN A 68 -3.84 -12.50 -3.38
C ASN A 68 -3.40 -12.67 -4.85
N ARG A 69 -3.89 -13.72 -5.52
CA ARG A 69 -3.52 -14.03 -6.92
C ARG A 69 -3.80 -12.91 -7.91
N GLU A 70 -4.84 -12.12 -7.69
CA GLU A 70 -5.22 -11.01 -8.56
C GLU A 70 -4.34 -9.77 -8.33
N GLN A 71 -3.82 -9.61 -7.11
CA GLN A 71 -2.95 -8.50 -6.70
C GLN A 71 -1.48 -8.75 -7.04
N GLU A 72 -1.04 -10.02 -7.13
CA GLU A 72 0.36 -10.38 -7.43
C GLU A 72 0.97 -9.68 -8.66
N PRO A 73 0.26 -9.54 -9.81
CA PRO A 73 0.81 -8.82 -10.97
C PRO A 73 1.16 -7.36 -10.66
N ALA A 74 0.29 -6.65 -9.95
CA ALA A 74 0.51 -5.24 -9.58
C ALA A 74 1.71 -5.08 -8.64
N VAL A 75 1.85 -5.99 -7.66
CA VAL A 75 3.01 -5.97 -6.74
C VAL A 75 4.32 -6.27 -7.48
N ARG A 76 4.31 -7.21 -8.45
CA ARG A 76 5.48 -7.48 -9.30
C ARG A 76 5.88 -6.29 -10.16
N GLU A 77 4.90 -5.56 -10.66
CA GLU A 77 5.13 -4.33 -11.42
C GLU A 77 5.77 -3.25 -10.55
N ALA A 78 5.21 -2.98 -9.36
CA ALA A 78 5.81 -2.06 -8.39
C ALA A 78 7.25 -2.46 -8.00
N GLN A 79 7.50 -3.75 -7.76
CA GLN A 79 8.86 -4.25 -7.48
C GLN A 79 9.83 -4.00 -8.63
N ARG A 80 9.38 -4.19 -9.89
CA ARG A 80 10.19 -3.90 -11.08
C ARG A 80 10.51 -2.41 -11.16
N PHE A 81 9.55 -1.54 -10.88
CA PHE A 81 9.78 -0.09 -10.87
C PHE A 81 10.77 0.33 -9.78
N LEU A 82 10.61 -0.14 -8.54
CA LEU A 82 11.55 0.13 -7.45
C LEU A 82 12.95 -0.40 -7.76
N HIS A 83 13.04 -1.57 -8.39
CA HIS A 83 14.31 -2.11 -8.86
C HIS A 83 14.96 -1.21 -9.91
N LEU A 84 14.19 -0.79 -10.92
CA LEU A 84 14.66 0.11 -11.97
C LEU A 84 15.13 1.44 -11.39
N GLN A 85 14.38 2.05 -10.45
CA GLN A 85 14.79 3.26 -9.75
C GLN A 85 16.11 3.07 -8.99
N ARG A 86 16.26 1.96 -8.26
CA ARG A 86 17.50 1.61 -7.55
C ARG A 86 18.68 1.45 -8.50
N THR A 87 18.47 0.87 -9.68
CA THR A 87 19.53 0.62 -10.67
C THR A 87 19.79 1.82 -11.59
N ALA A 88 18.82 2.72 -11.75
CA ALA A 88 18.94 3.95 -12.54
C ALA A 88 19.88 4.98 -11.91
N HIS A 89 20.14 4.87 -10.59
CA HIS A 89 21.23 5.60 -9.92
C HIS A 89 22.64 5.27 -10.45
N GLY A 90 22.80 4.31 -11.35
CA GLY A 90 24.08 3.89 -11.93
C GLY A 90 24.41 4.43 -13.32
N THR A 91 23.53 5.23 -13.94
CA THR A 91 23.82 5.90 -15.22
C THR A 91 23.90 7.40 -15.01
N PHE A 92 24.94 7.83 -14.28
CA PHE A 92 25.40 9.22 -14.32
C PHE A 92 26.44 9.35 -15.43
N ASP A 93 26.25 10.33 -16.31
CA ASP A 93 27.29 10.95 -17.11
C ASP A 93 27.85 12.21 -16.39
N ASP A 94 28.98 12.70 -16.89
CA ASP A 94 29.93 13.58 -16.19
C ASP A 94 29.42 14.99 -15.82
N ASP A 95 28.17 15.35 -16.13
CA ASP A 95 27.63 16.70 -15.90
C ASP A 95 26.54 16.79 -14.81
N GLY A 96 26.27 15.70 -14.09
CA GLY A 96 25.58 15.76 -12.78
C GLY A 96 24.15 16.32 -12.78
N GLN A 97 23.48 16.42 -13.93
CA GLN A 97 22.06 16.76 -13.98
C GLN A 97 21.19 15.50 -14.02
N LEU A 98 20.47 15.27 -12.92
CA LEU A 98 19.42 14.26 -12.83
C LEU A 98 18.12 14.88 -13.34
N GLU A 99 17.92 14.95 -14.66
CA GLU A 99 16.58 15.15 -15.21
C GLU A 99 15.79 13.85 -15.07
N LEU A 100 15.05 13.70 -13.96
CA LEU A 100 13.90 12.81 -13.98
C LEU A 100 12.94 13.36 -15.03
N SER A 101 12.73 12.60 -16.11
CA SER A 101 11.81 13.05 -17.15
C SER A 101 10.44 13.34 -16.52
N ASP A 102 9.90 14.52 -16.83
CA ASP A 102 8.57 14.99 -16.39
C ASP A 102 7.46 13.93 -16.67
N ASN A 103 7.72 13.04 -17.63
CA ASN A 103 6.89 11.89 -17.98
C ASN A 103 6.82 10.83 -16.87
N THR A 104 7.91 10.58 -16.13
CA THR A 104 7.96 9.59 -15.04
C THR A 104 7.19 10.07 -13.81
N LEU A 105 7.27 11.36 -13.49
CA LEU A 105 6.45 11.97 -12.42
C LEU A 105 4.96 12.00 -12.83
N ARG A 106 4.66 12.31 -14.09
CA ARG A 106 3.30 12.22 -14.64
C ARG A 106 2.73 10.81 -14.66
N LEU A 107 3.52 9.78 -14.93
CA LEU A 107 3.04 8.39 -14.96
C LEU A 107 2.70 7.89 -13.55
N THR A 108 3.49 8.24 -12.55
CA THR A 108 3.21 7.94 -11.13
C THR A 108 1.98 8.70 -10.62
N GLY A 109 1.86 10.00 -10.95
CA GLY A 109 0.64 10.77 -10.68
C GLY A 109 -0.58 10.25 -11.44
N GLY A 110 -0.39 9.73 -12.65
CA GLY A 110 -1.44 9.17 -13.50
C GLY A 110 -2.04 7.87 -12.96
N MET A 111 -1.24 6.98 -12.36
CA MET A 111 -1.74 5.77 -11.70
C MET A 111 -2.52 6.08 -10.43
N LEU A 112 -2.07 7.04 -9.61
CA LEU A 112 -2.81 7.50 -8.42
C LEU A 112 -4.12 8.20 -8.82
N ALA A 113 -4.09 9.05 -9.84
CA ALA A 113 -5.29 9.67 -10.39
C ALA A 113 -6.26 8.65 -10.99
N TYR A 114 -5.76 7.56 -11.59
CA TYR A 114 -6.59 6.48 -12.13
C TYR A 114 -7.30 5.70 -11.01
N LEU A 115 -6.57 5.34 -9.96
CA LEU A 115 -7.15 4.66 -8.78
C LEU A 115 -8.19 5.54 -8.09
N GLU A 116 -7.91 6.83 -7.94
CA GLU A 116 -8.85 7.78 -7.35
C GLU A 116 -10.09 7.99 -8.24
N THR A 117 -9.90 8.09 -9.56
CA THR A 117 -11.01 8.17 -10.51
C THR A 117 -11.86 6.90 -10.47
N ALA A 118 -11.26 5.72 -10.39
CA ALA A 118 -11.96 4.45 -10.29
C ALA A 118 -12.78 4.36 -8.98
N ARG A 119 -12.19 4.80 -7.86
CA ARG A 119 -12.85 4.86 -6.55
C ARG A 119 -14.04 5.84 -6.56
N LEU A 120 -13.84 7.06 -7.05
CA LEU A 120 -14.89 8.07 -7.15
C LEU A 120 -16.02 7.61 -8.08
N ARG A 121 -15.70 6.98 -9.20
CA ARG A 121 -16.69 6.45 -10.14
C ARG A 121 -17.53 5.34 -9.53
N ALA A 122 -16.91 4.40 -8.82
CA ALA A 122 -17.61 3.35 -8.10
C ALA A 122 -18.53 3.91 -6.99
N GLY A 123 -18.04 4.90 -6.22
CA GLY A 123 -18.84 5.56 -5.20
C GLY A 123 -20.04 6.34 -5.77
N LEU A 124 -19.83 7.08 -6.87
CA LEU A 124 -20.90 7.80 -7.56
C LEU A 124 -21.94 6.86 -8.17
N GLU A 125 -21.50 5.74 -8.75
CA GLU A 125 -22.38 4.70 -9.29
C GLU A 125 -23.28 4.11 -8.20
N HIS A 126 -22.71 3.80 -7.04
CA HIS A 126 -23.45 3.34 -5.86
C HIS A 126 -24.53 4.34 -5.41
N TRP A 127 -24.17 5.63 -5.25
CA TRP A 127 -25.12 6.65 -4.81
C TRP A 127 -26.16 7.02 -5.88
N ARG A 128 -25.80 6.95 -7.16
CA ARG A 128 -26.76 7.07 -8.27
C ARG A 128 -27.79 5.95 -8.22
N GLU A 129 -27.36 4.70 -8.02
CA GLU A 129 -28.26 3.55 -7.89
C GLU A 129 -29.13 3.63 -6.63
N TYR A 130 -28.58 4.15 -5.54
CA TYR A 130 -29.35 4.46 -4.33
C TYR A 130 -30.47 5.47 -4.61
N ALA A 131 -30.15 6.61 -5.23
CA ALA A 131 -31.11 7.63 -5.60
C ALA A 131 -32.19 7.11 -6.58
N GLN A 132 -31.78 6.31 -7.56
CA GLN A 132 -32.72 5.69 -8.50
C GLN A 132 -33.66 4.69 -7.83
N ARG A 133 -33.18 3.94 -6.83
CA ARG A 133 -34.03 3.05 -6.02
C ARG A 133 -35.04 3.83 -5.19
N LEU A 134 -34.64 4.96 -4.60
CA LEU A 134 -35.56 5.84 -3.88
C LEU A 134 -36.65 6.40 -4.80
N MET A 135 -36.27 6.88 -6.00
CA MET A 135 -37.22 7.42 -6.98
C MET A 135 -38.19 6.38 -7.57
N ARG A 136 -37.81 5.10 -7.56
CA ARG A 136 -38.66 3.97 -8.03
C ARG A 136 -39.37 3.25 -6.88
N GLY A 137 -39.08 3.65 -5.64
CA GLY A 137 -39.56 3.03 -4.42
C GLY A 137 -41.00 3.42 -4.08
N PRO A 138 -41.50 2.91 -2.94
CA PRO A 138 -42.82 3.29 -2.43
C PRO A 138 -42.91 4.79 -2.11
N ASP A 139 -44.12 5.34 -2.07
CA ASP A 139 -44.36 6.74 -1.69
C ASP A 139 -43.85 6.99 -0.26
N LEU A 140 -42.75 7.73 -0.17
CA LEU A 140 -42.13 8.10 1.10
C LEU A 140 -42.87 9.28 1.72
N THR A 141 -42.99 9.27 3.04
CA THR A 141 -43.41 10.46 3.80
C THR A 141 -42.35 11.55 3.72
N VAL A 142 -42.73 12.79 4.04
CA VAL A 142 -41.80 13.95 4.07
C VAL A 142 -40.62 13.71 5.03
N THR A 143 -40.85 13.01 6.14
CA THR A 143 -39.82 12.70 7.13
C THR A 143 -38.84 11.65 6.62
N GLU A 144 -39.34 10.59 5.96
CA GLU A 144 -38.49 9.56 5.35
C GLU A 144 -37.70 10.15 4.18
N MET A 145 -38.34 10.95 3.31
CA MET A 145 -37.63 11.62 2.22
C MET A 145 -36.50 12.52 2.73
N ARG A 146 -36.69 13.22 3.86
CA ARG A 146 -35.62 14.01 4.49
C ARG A 146 -34.48 13.12 5.00
N HIS A 147 -34.79 11.98 5.62
CA HIS A 147 -33.79 11.05 6.11
C HIS A 147 -32.95 10.45 4.97
N GLU A 148 -33.61 10.05 3.90
CA GLU A 148 -32.97 9.47 2.71
C GLU A 148 -32.08 10.47 1.98
N MET A 149 -32.52 11.73 1.89
CA MET A 149 -31.71 12.83 1.35
C MET A 149 -30.50 13.14 2.23
N GLN A 150 -30.63 13.05 3.55
CA GLN A 150 -29.51 13.23 4.47
C GLN A 150 -28.49 12.10 4.33
N ALA A 151 -28.92 10.84 4.25
CA ALA A 151 -28.05 9.69 4.05
C ALA A 151 -27.27 9.78 2.73
N LEU A 152 -27.91 10.24 1.65
CA LEU A 152 -27.27 10.49 0.36
C LEU A 152 -26.23 11.62 0.45
N ALA A 153 -26.55 12.71 1.14
CA ALA A 153 -25.63 13.85 1.32
C ALA A 153 -24.41 13.47 2.17
N ASP A 154 -24.61 12.77 3.27
CA ASP A 154 -23.53 12.30 4.16
C ASP A 154 -22.64 11.28 3.43
N GLY A 155 -23.26 10.39 2.66
CA GLY A 155 -22.58 9.40 1.82
C GLY A 155 -21.69 9.99 0.73
N LEU A 156 -22.18 11.00 0.01
CA LEU A 156 -21.38 11.74 -0.99
C LEU A 156 -20.29 12.58 -0.32
N THR A 157 -20.56 13.17 0.83
CA THR A 157 -19.58 13.94 1.60
C THR A 157 -18.44 13.06 2.11
N ALA A 158 -18.74 11.86 2.60
CA ALA A 158 -17.73 10.88 2.98
C ALA A 158 -16.87 10.47 1.78
N LEU A 159 -17.49 10.16 0.63
CA LEU A 159 -16.78 9.80 -0.61
C LEU A 159 -15.75 10.86 -1.02
N LEU A 160 -16.13 12.14 -0.92
CA LEU A 160 -15.28 13.29 -1.24
C LEU A 160 -14.20 13.57 -0.18
N ASN A 161 -14.50 13.41 1.11
CA ASN A 161 -13.55 13.69 2.19
C ASN A 161 -12.48 12.60 2.32
N THR A 162 -12.80 11.35 1.99
CA THR A 162 -11.80 10.29 1.87
C THR A 162 -10.79 10.59 0.74
N ALA A 163 -11.17 11.39 -0.27
CA ALA A 163 -10.23 11.88 -1.31
C ALA A 163 -9.24 12.92 -0.75
N ARG A 164 -9.72 13.79 0.17
CA ARG A 164 -8.96 14.93 0.69
C ARG A 164 -7.90 14.56 1.73
N ASN A 165 -8.17 13.55 2.58
CA ASN A 165 -7.23 13.16 3.63
C ASN A 165 -5.94 12.50 3.09
N HIS A 166 -5.90 12.11 1.81
CA HIS A 166 -4.66 11.63 1.16
C HIS A 166 -3.78 12.76 0.63
N ASP A 167 -4.29 14.00 0.48
CA ASP A 167 -3.54 15.16 -0.04
C ASP A 167 -2.96 16.06 1.08
N SER A 168 -3.28 15.78 2.34
CA SER A 168 -3.01 16.68 3.48
C SER A 168 -2.10 16.10 4.57
N GLU A 169 -1.45 14.96 4.33
CA GLU A 169 -0.45 14.35 5.24
C GLU A 169 0.99 14.40 4.70
N ASP A 170 1.32 15.45 3.93
CA ASP A 170 2.70 15.83 3.57
C ASP A 170 3.25 16.96 4.47
#